data_AF-A0A956S7E0-F1
#
_entry.id   AF-A0A956S7E0-F1
#
_cell.length_a   1.000
_cell.length_b   1.000
_cell.length_c   1.000
_cell.angle_alpha   90.00
_cell.angle_beta   90.00
_cell.angle_gamma   90.00
#
_symmetry.space_group_name_H-M   'P 1'
#
loop_
_entity.id
_entity.type
_entity.pdbx_description
1 polymer ?
#
loop_
_entity_poly.entity_id
_entity_poly.type
_entity_poly.pdbx_seq_one_letter_code
_entity_poly.pdbx_strand_id
1 'polypeptide(L)'
;KAKAYTGLLVILVAVLAALIITRKDINVQIVRASGQSYTKLDNGERYSNMYNLKAINKIAETVKVDVKLVGIDGKIDVVGNEHIALKPESITNNPIIITIDDKYIKSYKTKIELDIYNNGKIIQRINTNFIGPFK
;
A
#
# COMPACT_ATOMS: atom_id res chain seq x y z
N LYS A 1 8.81 -21.84 42.02
CA LYS A 1 7.53 -21.31 41.48
C LYS A 1 7.63 -19.83 41.12
N ALA A 2 7.85 -18.90 42.07
CA ALA A 2 7.99 -17.46 41.79
C ALA A 2 9.07 -17.10 40.73
N LYS A 3 10.26 -17.71 40.79
CA LYS A 3 11.35 -17.48 39.81
C LYS A 3 10.97 -17.79 38.36
N ALA A 4 10.09 -18.77 38.13
CA ALA A 4 9.62 -19.12 36.79
C ALA A 4 8.63 -18.08 36.24
N TYR A 5 7.74 -17.56 37.08
CA TYR A 5 6.84 -16.46 36.70
C TYR A 5 7.60 -15.17 36.41
N THR A 6 8.61 -14.84 37.23
CA THR A 6 9.48 -13.69 36.97
C THR A 6 10.26 -13.86 35.67
N GLY A 7 10.79 -15.05 35.40
CA GLY A 7 11.46 -15.34 34.12
C GLY A 7 10.53 -15.18 32.92
N LEU A 8 9.31 -15.72 33.00
CA LEU A 8 8.29 -15.55 31.96
C LEU A 8 7.92 -14.08 31.75
N LEU A 9 7.76 -13.32 32.83
CA LEU A 9 7.44 -11.90 32.76
C LEU A 9 8.55 -11.12 32.04
N VAL A 10 9.82 -11.38 32.37
CA VAL A 10 10.96 -10.74 31.69
C VAL A 10 10.95 -11.06 30.19
N ILE A 11 10.66 -12.29 29.80
CA ILE A 11 10.54 -12.68 28.39
C ILE A 11 9.41 -11.91 27.72
N LEU A 12 8.23 -11.83 28.33
CA LEU A 12 7.09 -11.09 27.77
C LEU A 12 7.39 -9.60 27.63
N VAL A 13 8.07 -8.99 28.60
CA VAL A 13 8.49 -7.58 28.54
C VAL A 13 9.53 -7.37 27.43
N ALA A 14 10.49 -8.28 27.27
CA ALA A 14 11.48 -8.20 26.20
C ALA A 14 10.82 -8.31 24.81
N VAL A 15 9.87 -9.24 24.65
CA VAL A 15 9.08 -9.37 23.41
C VAL A 15 8.27 -8.10 23.15
N LEU A 16 7.59 -7.56 24.17
CA LEU A 16 6.82 -6.33 24.04
C LEU A 16 7.71 -5.14 23.62
N ALA A 17 8.87 -4.97 24.25
CA ALA A 17 9.82 -3.93 23.91
C ALA A 17 10.30 -4.05 22.46
N ALA A 18 10.62 -5.28 22.01
CA ALA A 18 11.01 -5.53 20.63
C ALA A 18 9.89 -5.19 19.63
N LEU A 19 8.63 -5.49 19.96
CA LEU A 19 7.48 -5.14 19.12
C LEU A 19 7.25 -3.63 19.03
N ILE A 20 7.53 -2.88 20.10
CA ILE A 20 7.41 -1.42 20.11
C ILE A 20 8.52 -0.79 19.27
N ILE A 21 9.77 -1.23 19.42
CA ILE A 21 10.93 -0.70 18.69
C ILE A 21 10.83 -0.99 17.18
N THR A 22 10.29 -2.16 16.79
CA THR A 22 10.14 -2.54 15.38
C THR A 22 8.88 -2.00 14.72
N ARG A 23 8.06 -1.23 15.46
CA ARG A 23 6.79 -0.70 14.97
C ARG A 23 7.01 0.32 13.86
N LYS A 24 6.44 0.06 12.68
CA LYS A 24 6.32 1.09 11.62
C LYS A 24 5.32 2.17 12.00
N ASP A 25 5.71 3.43 11.85
CA ASP A 25 4.90 4.62 12.14
C ASP A 25 3.74 4.81 11.17
N ILE A 26 3.93 4.47 9.91
CA ILE A 26 2.91 4.51 8.88
C ILE A 26 2.80 3.12 8.27
N ASN A 27 1.58 2.63 8.13
CA ASN A 27 1.31 1.37 7.46
C ASN A 27 0.35 1.60 6.31
N VAL A 28 0.79 1.29 5.10
CA VAL A 28 -0.03 1.39 3.89
C VAL A 28 -0.25 0.00 3.33
N GLN A 29 -1.49 -0.26 2.92
CA GLN A 29 -1.91 -1.48 2.26
C GLN A 29 -2.67 -1.12 1.00
N ILE A 30 -2.36 -1.80 -0.10
CA ILE A 30 -3.07 -1.68 -1.36
C ILE A 30 -3.79 -3.00 -1.60
N VAL A 31 -5.11 -2.96 -1.56
CA VAL A 31 -5.97 -4.13 -1.75
C VAL A 31 -6.77 -3.91 -3.02
N ARG A 32 -6.92 -4.92 -3.88
CA ARG A 32 -7.80 -4.79 -5.06
C ARG A 32 -9.23 -4.45 -4.62
N ALA A 33 -9.91 -3.61 -5.40
CA ALA A 33 -11.34 -3.44 -5.25
C ALA A 33 -12.05 -4.75 -5.66
N SER A 34 -12.92 -5.26 -4.80
CA SER A 34 -13.68 -6.47 -5.05
C SER A 34 -14.72 -6.26 -6.16
N GLY A 35 -14.99 -7.29 -6.96
CA GLY A 35 -16.07 -7.28 -7.96
C GLY A 35 -15.76 -6.56 -9.27
N GLN A 36 -14.59 -5.95 -9.42
CA GLN A 36 -14.17 -5.30 -10.66
C GLN A 36 -12.97 -6.00 -11.30
N SER A 37 -13.04 -6.18 -12.62
CA SER A 37 -11.97 -6.73 -13.45
C SER A 37 -10.98 -5.61 -13.83
N TYR A 38 -10.49 -5.64 -15.07
CA TYR A 38 -9.78 -4.54 -15.71
C TYR A 38 -10.72 -3.74 -16.61
N THR A 39 -10.38 -2.48 -16.84
CA THR A 39 -11.02 -1.63 -17.84
C THR A 39 -10.05 -1.38 -18.97
N LYS A 40 -10.51 -1.56 -20.21
CA LYS A 40 -9.75 -1.28 -21.43
C LYS A 40 -9.92 0.22 -21.78
N LEU A 41 -8.82 0.93 -21.95
CA LEU A 41 -8.78 2.35 -22.29
C LEU A 41 -8.08 2.54 -23.64
N ASP A 42 -8.35 3.67 -24.30
CA ASP A 42 -7.72 4.08 -25.57
C ASP A 42 -7.67 2.96 -26.61
N ASN A 43 -8.83 2.36 -26.88
CA ASN A 43 -9.00 1.23 -27.81
C ASN A 43 -8.13 -0.02 -27.54
N GLY A 44 -7.42 -0.08 -26.40
CA GLY A 44 -6.61 -1.22 -25.97
C GLY A 44 -5.15 -0.97 -25.73
N GLU A 45 -4.70 0.27 -25.86
CA GLU A 45 -3.32 0.62 -25.57
C GLU A 45 -3.04 0.64 -24.06
N ARG A 46 -4.06 0.93 -23.25
CA ARG A 46 -3.94 1.03 -21.80
C ARG A 46 -5.03 0.24 -21.08
N TYR A 47 -4.69 -0.23 -19.89
CA TYR A 47 -5.62 -0.92 -19.00
C TYR A 47 -5.59 -0.30 -17.62
N SER A 48 -6.74 -0.25 -16.96
CA SER A 48 -6.85 0.25 -15.60
C SER A 48 -7.47 -0.76 -14.64
N ASN A 49 -7.07 -0.70 -13.38
CA ASN A 49 -7.53 -1.54 -12.30
C ASN A 49 -7.84 -0.66 -11.08
N MET A 50 -8.90 -1.00 -10.35
CA MET A 50 -9.27 -0.30 -9.12
C MET A 50 -8.71 -1.01 -7.89
N TYR A 51 -8.15 -0.22 -6.97
CA TYR A 51 -7.63 -0.66 -5.69
C TYR A 51 -8.14 0.27 -4.58
N ASN A 52 -8.11 -0.23 -3.36
CA ASN A 52 -8.31 0.51 -2.14
C ASN A 52 -6.96 0.68 -1.46
N LEU A 53 -6.52 1.91 -1.30
CA LEU A 53 -5.37 2.26 -0.50
C LEU A 53 -5.85 2.53 0.93
N LYS A 54 -5.55 1.57 1.81
CA LYS A 54 -5.78 1.70 3.24
C LYS A 54 -4.49 2.16 3.90
N ALA A 55 -4.52 3.34 4.51
CA ALA A 55 -3.37 3.90 5.19
C ALA A 55 -3.70 4.19 6.66
N ILE A 56 -2.78 3.82 7.54
CA ILE A 56 -2.88 4.00 8.98
C ILE A 56 -1.70 4.86 9.42
N ASN A 57 -2.01 6.02 10.00
CA ASN A 57 -1.04 6.87 10.67
C ASN A 57 -1.05 6.55 12.16
N LYS A 58 0.10 6.12 12.72
CA LYS A 58 0.25 5.77 14.14
C LYS A 58 1.02 6.81 14.95
N ILE A 59 1.36 7.95 14.34
CA ILE A 59 2.01 9.07 15.01
C ILE A 59 1.03 10.22 15.22
N ALA A 60 1.37 11.12 16.14
CA ALA A 60 0.55 12.26 16.54
C ALA A 60 0.64 13.46 15.56
N GLU A 61 1.26 13.27 14.40
CA GLU A 61 1.49 14.30 13.39
C GLU A 61 0.71 14.01 12.11
N THR A 62 0.36 15.05 11.35
CA THR A 62 -0.25 14.86 10.04
C THR A 62 0.82 14.48 9.02
N VAL A 63 0.56 13.44 8.25
CA VAL A 63 1.49 12.93 7.24
C VAL A 63 0.88 12.98 5.86
N LYS A 64 1.67 13.37 4.85
CA LYS A 64 1.30 13.24 3.44
C LYS A 64 1.94 12.00 2.84
N VAL A 65 1.15 11.24 2.10
CA VAL A 65 1.59 10.02 1.44
C VAL A 65 1.36 10.13 -0.06
N ASP A 66 2.41 9.81 -0.82
CA ASP A 66 2.35 9.70 -2.27
C ASP A 66 2.63 8.26 -2.70
N VAL A 67 2.03 7.84 -3.82
CA VAL A 67 2.20 6.50 -4.38
C VAL A 67 2.79 6.63 -5.76
N LYS A 68 3.81 5.83 -6.08
CA LYS A 68 4.41 5.79 -7.42
C LYS A 68 4.59 4.35 -7.88
N LEU A 69 4.40 4.13 -9.18
CA LEU A 69 4.76 2.87 -9.83
C LEU A 69 6.28 2.78 -9.99
N VAL A 70 6.82 1.57 -9.81
CA VAL A 70 8.26 1.32 -9.95
C VAL A 70 8.51 0.50 -11.22
N GLY A 71 9.41 1.00 -12.07
CA GLY A 71 9.90 0.26 -13.24
C GLY A 71 8.93 0.12 -14.41
N ILE A 72 7.76 0.76 -14.34
CA ILE A 72 6.75 0.79 -15.42
C ILE A 72 6.17 2.19 -15.56
N ASP A 73 5.86 2.58 -16.80
CA ASP A 73 5.12 3.81 -17.06
C ASP A 73 3.62 3.55 -16.84
N GLY A 74 3.00 4.46 -16.09
CA GLY A 74 1.60 4.39 -15.77
C GLY A 74 1.15 5.59 -14.95
N LYS A 75 -0.16 5.66 -14.73
CA LYS A 75 -0.81 6.74 -14.00
C LYS A 75 -1.53 6.18 -12.78
N ILE A 76 -1.38 6.84 -11.65
CA ILE A 76 -2.16 6.56 -10.44
C ILE A 76 -3.08 7.75 -10.21
N ASP A 77 -4.38 7.51 -10.24
CA ASP A 77 -5.39 8.50 -9.94
C ASP A 77 -6.02 8.18 -8.58
N VAL A 78 -5.93 9.11 -7.63
CA VAL A 78 -6.61 8.99 -6.34
C VAL A 78 -8.03 9.55 -6.52
N VAL A 79 -9.03 8.73 -6.21
CA VAL A 79 -10.43 9.12 -6.45
C VAL A 79 -10.87 10.13 -5.40
N GLY A 80 -11.30 11.31 -5.85
CA GLY A 80 -11.90 12.35 -5.00
C GLY A 80 -10.91 13.25 -4.26
N ASN A 81 -9.61 12.98 -4.30
CA ASN A 81 -8.58 13.80 -3.64
C ASN A 81 -7.32 13.89 -4.51
N GLU A 82 -6.66 15.04 -4.54
CA GLU A 82 -5.36 15.19 -5.24
C GLU A 82 -4.19 14.54 -4.45
N HIS A 83 -4.31 14.48 -3.11
CA HIS A 83 -3.28 13.94 -2.22
C HIS A 83 -3.90 13.14 -1.07
N ILE A 84 -3.14 12.18 -0.55
CA ILE A 84 -3.54 11.38 0.62
C ILE A 84 -2.91 12.01 1.87
N ALA A 85 -3.69 12.83 2.58
CA ALA A 85 -3.32 13.39 3.87
C ALA A 85 -3.87 12.53 5.01
N LEU A 86 -2.98 12.00 5.85
CA LEU A 86 -3.33 11.21 7.01
C LEU A 86 -3.29 12.09 8.26
N LYS A 87 -4.46 12.30 8.87
CA LYS A 87 -4.55 12.96 10.18
C LYS A 87 -3.86 12.13 11.27
N PRO A 88 -3.45 12.74 12.40
CA PRO A 88 -2.91 12.01 13.55
C PRO A 88 -3.79 10.83 13.93
N GLU A 89 -3.18 9.68 14.19
CA GLU A 89 -3.85 8.46 14.68
C GLU A 89 -5.03 7.96 13.81
N SER A 90 -5.10 8.41 12.56
CA SER A 90 -6.25 8.13 11.69
C SER A 90 -6.03 6.93 10.77
N ILE A 91 -7.15 6.31 10.39
CA ILE A 91 -7.22 5.31 9.33
C ILE A 91 -7.98 5.93 8.16
N THR A 92 -7.40 5.85 6.97
CA THR A 92 -8.04 6.31 5.75
C THR A 92 -8.17 5.16 4.76
N ASN A 93 -9.20 5.23 3.94
CA ASN A 93 -9.40 4.31 2.82
C ASN A 93 -9.70 5.14 1.58
N ASN A 94 -8.75 5.18 0.65
CA ASN A 94 -8.84 5.97 -0.56
C ASN A 94 -8.90 5.02 -1.77
N PRO A 95 -9.98 5.01 -2.55
CA PRO A 95 -10.00 4.31 -3.82
C PRO A 95 -8.97 4.94 -4.76
N ILE A 96 -8.17 4.10 -5.41
CA ILE A 96 -7.18 4.51 -6.41
C ILE A 96 -7.39 3.71 -7.70
N ILE A 97 -7.13 4.36 -8.83
CA ILE A 97 -7.14 3.74 -10.14
C ILE A 97 -5.71 3.72 -10.64
N ILE A 98 -5.21 2.54 -10.95
CA ILE A 98 -3.88 2.37 -11.55
C ILE A 98 -4.10 2.06 -13.02
N THR A 99 -3.51 2.87 -13.90
CA THR A 99 -3.53 2.70 -15.35
C THR A 99 -2.11 2.42 -15.83
N ILE A 100 -1.93 1.37 -16.63
CA ILE A 100 -0.64 0.99 -17.22
C ILE A 100 -0.81 0.68 -18.70
N ASP A 101 0.27 0.87 -19.47
CA ASP A 101 0.29 0.49 -20.89
C ASP A 101 0.29 -1.03 -21.07
N ASP A 102 -0.35 -1.51 -22.15
CA ASP A 102 -0.45 -2.93 -22.49
C ASP A 102 0.93 -3.60 -22.65
N LYS A 103 1.96 -2.84 -23.06
CA LYS A 103 3.35 -3.31 -23.18
C LYS A 103 3.93 -3.87 -21.87
N TYR A 104 3.42 -3.42 -20.72
CA TYR A 104 3.85 -3.92 -19.40
C TYR A 104 3.03 -5.12 -18.91
N ILE A 105 1.88 -5.41 -19.53
CA ILE A 105 1.02 -6.53 -19.16
C ILE A 105 1.53 -7.78 -19.86
N LYS A 106 2.10 -8.69 -19.06
CA LYS A 106 2.72 -9.94 -19.55
C LYS A 106 1.77 -11.13 -19.50
N SER A 107 0.76 -11.09 -18.63
CA SER A 107 -0.23 -12.15 -18.49
C SER A 107 -1.50 -11.61 -17.82
N TYR A 108 -2.53 -12.46 -17.71
CA TYR A 108 -3.75 -12.15 -16.97
C TYR A 108 -3.48 -11.65 -15.54
N LYS A 109 -2.37 -12.07 -14.90
CA LYS A 109 -1.91 -11.55 -13.60
C LYS A 109 -0.46 -11.09 -13.71
N THR A 110 -0.27 -9.79 -13.89
CA THR A 110 1.05 -9.17 -13.94
C THR A 110 1.41 -8.59 -12.58
N LYS A 111 2.57 -8.95 -12.01
CA LYS A 111 3.05 -8.34 -10.77
C LYS A 111 3.51 -6.91 -11.03
N ILE A 112 3.04 -5.97 -10.23
CA ILE A 112 3.47 -4.57 -10.24
C ILE A 112 3.97 -4.17 -8.85
N GLU A 113 4.93 -3.25 -8.82
CA GLU A 113 5.52 -2.73 -7.61
C GLU A 113 5.15 -1.26 -7.43
N LEU A 114 4.79 -0.89 -6.20
CA LEU A 114 4.43 0.46 -5.80
C LEU A 114 5.31 0.91 -4.64
N ASP A 115 5.91 2.09 -4.80
CA ASP A 115 6.61 2.77 -3.72
C ASP A 115 5.69 3.80 -3.07
N ILE A 116 5.63 3.73 -1.75
CA ILE A 116 4.94 4.66 -0.88
C ILE A 116 5.96 5.65 -0.37
N TYR A 117 5.72 6.92 -0.64
CA TYR A 117 6.56 8.03 -0.25
C TYR A 117 5.91 8.82 0.89
N ASN A 118 6.74 9.28 1.81
CA ASN A 118 6.40 10.34 2.77
C ASN A 118 7.49 11.41 2.67
N ASN A 119 7.11 12.64 2.33
CA ASN A 119 8.03 13.77 2.19
C ASN A 119 9.27 13.44 1.32
N GLY A 120 9.05 12.74 0.20
CA GLY A 120 10.11 12.37 -0.75
C GLY A 120 10.96 11.15 -0.35
N LYS A 121 10.74 10.55 0.83
CA LYS A 121 11.42 9.31 1.24
C LYS A 121 10.52 8.10 1.07
N ILE A 122 11.07 7.01 0.55
CA ILE A 122 10.35 5.73 0.46
C ILE A 122 10.19 5.17 1.87
N ILE A 123 8.94 4.97 2.31
CA ILE A 123 8.60 4.39 3.60
C ILE A 123 8.18 2.92 3.49
N GLN A 124 7.67 2.51 2.32
CA GLN A 124 7.20 1.15 2.10
C GLN A 124 7.19 0.84 0.60
N ARG A 125 7.60 -0.38 0.24
CA ARG A 125 7.40 -0.97 -1.09
C ARG A 125 6.32 -2.03 -1.00
N ILE A 126 5.37 -2.01 -1.93
CA ILE A 126 4.20 -2.89 -1.96
C ILE A 126 4.12 -3.57 -3.32
N ASN A 127 4.00 -4.89 -3.30
CA ASN A 127 3.79 -5.69 -4.50
C ASN A 127 2.32 -6.08 -4.61
N THR A 128 1.73 -5.91 -5.78
CA THR A 128 0.35 -6.31 -6.04
C THR A 128 0.20 -6.90 -7.44
N ASN A 129 -0.93 -7.55 -7.69
CA ASN A 129 -1.25 -8.11 -9.00
C ASN A 129 -2.14 -7.14 -9.76
N PHE A 130 -1.70 -6.81 -10.97
CA PHE A 130 -2.48 -6.16 -12.01
C PHE A 130 -3.16 -7.22 -12.88
N ILE A 131 -4.47 -7.10 -13.06
CA ILE A 131 -5.24 -7.97 -13.94
C ILE A 131 -5.34 -7.32 -15.31
N GLY A 132 -5.03 -8.09 -16.34
CA GLY A 132 -5.12 -7.65 -17.74
C GLY A 132 -5.82 -8.68 -18.61
N PRO A 133 -5.85 -8.48 -19.95
CA PRO A 133 -6.35 -9.47 -20.88
C PRO A 133 -5.51 -10.76 -20.84
N PHE A 134 -6.10 -11.87 -21.30
CA PHE A 134 -5.34 -13.07 -21.59
C PHE A 134 -4.43 -12.80 -22.80
N LYS A 135 -3.15 -13.12 -22.65
CA LYS A 135 -2.11 -13.09 -23.68
C LYS A 135 -1.52 -14.48 -23.81
#